data_AF-A0A6G3XUQ9-F1
#
_entry.id   AF-A0A6G3XUQ9-F1
#
_cell.length_a   1.000
_cell.length_b   1.000
_cell.length_c   1.000
_cell.angle_alpha   90.00
_cell.angle_beta   90.00
_cell.angle_gamma   90.00
#
_symmetry.space_group_name_H-M   'P 1'
#
loop_
_entity.id
_entity.type
_entity.pdbx_description
1 polymer ?
#
loop_
_entity_poly.entity_id
_entity_poly.type
_entity_poly.pdbx_seq_one_letter_code
_entity_poly.pdbx_strand_id
1 'polypeptide(L)'
;KLPKKIHLACIWMVSIGTVLSAYFILAANSWMQHPVGYRINEERGRAELTDFWRVLTQDTAVTQFFHTITAAFLVGGAFMVGIAAFHLARKRHIPVMRTSLRLGLITVVVAGLLTAVSGDSLAKVMFRQQPMKMAAA
;
A
#
# COMPACT_ATOMS: atom_id res chain seq x y z
N LYS A 1 14.55 -28.89 -7.27
CA LYS A 1 15.14 -27.58 -6.90
C LYS A 1 15.14 -26.69 -8.15
N LEU A 2 14.58 -25.49 -8.09
CA LEU A 2 14.53 -24.57 -9.24
C LEU A 2 15.92 -23.94 -9.51
N PRO A 3 16.26 -23.63 -10.77
CA PRO A 3 17.41 -22.79 -11.08
C PRO A 3 17.33 -21.42 -10.38
N LYS A 4 18.48 -20.87 -9.95
CA LYS A 4 18.55 -19.61 -9.17
C LYS A 4 17.74 -18.45 -9.79
N LYS A 5 17.82 -18.30 -11.12
CA LYS A 5 17.08 -17.26 -11.87
C LYS A 5 15.56 -17.47 -11.82
N ILE A 6 15.11 -18.72 -11.97
CA ILE A 6 13.68 -19.05 -11.93
C ILE A 6 13.13 -18.86 -10.51
N HIS A 7 13.90 -19.25 -9.49
CA HIS A 7 13.50 -19.01 -8.10
C HIS A 7 13.34 -17.52 -7.79
N LEU A 8 14.28 -16.67 -8.25
CA LEU A 8 14.17 -15.22 -8.13
C LEU A 8 12.96 -14.66 -8.90
N ALA A 9 12.70 -15.17 -10.11
CA ALA A 9 11.53 -14.78 -10.88
C ALA A 9 10.22 -15.10 -10.15
N CYS A 10 10.13 -16.27 -9.48
CA CYS A 10 8.98 -16.62 -8.65
C CYS A 10 8.76 -15.63 -7.51
N ILE A 11 9.82 -15.21 -6.81
CA ILE A 11 9.73 -14.20 -5.73
C ILE A 11 9.20 -12.87 -6.26
N TRP A 12 9.68 -12.42 -7.42
CA TRP A 12 9.19 -11.20 -8.05
C TRP A 12 7.74 -11.31 -8.52
N MET A 13 7.34 -12.45 -9.11
CA MET A 13 5.95 -12.67 -9.51
C MET A 13 5.00 -12.61 -8.31
N VAL A 14 5.38 -13.21 -7.19
CA VAL A 14 4.59 -13.12 -5.94
C VAL A 14 4.49 -11.66 -5.49
N SER A 15 5.63 -10.95 -5.42
CA SER A 15 5.64 -9.54 -5.00
C SER A 15 4.78 -8.64 -5.88
N ILE A 16 4.90 -8.76 -7.21
CA ILE A 16 4.10 -7.98 -8.17
C ILE A 16 2.62 -8.33 -8.03
N GLY A 17 2.28 -9.61 -7.92
CA GLY A 17 0.91 -10.06 -7.71
C GLY A 17 0.30 -9.50 -6.43
N THR A 18 1.06 -9.45 -5.34
CA THR A 18 0.62 -8.83 -4.08
C THR A 18 0.33 -7.35 -4.24
N VAL A 19 1.20 -6.60 -4.93
CA VAL A 19 0.99 -5.15 -5.16
C VAL A 19 -0.20 -4.88 -6.08
N LEU A 20 -0.36 -5.67 -7.15
CA LEU A 20 -1.52 -5.57 -8.04
C LEU A 20 -2.82 -5.88 -7.31
N SER A 21 -2.85 -6.94 -6.50
CA SER A 21 -4.00 -7.29 -5.66
C SER A 21 -4.36 -6.16 -4.71
N ALA A 22 -3.36 -5.55 -4.07
CA ALA A 22 -3.55 -4.39 -3.19
C ALA A 22 -4.20 -3.21 -3.93
N TYR A 23 -3.86 -2.96 -5.19
CA TYR A 23 -4.50 -1.90 -5.97
C TYR A 23 -6.00 -2.14 -6.16
N PHE A 24 -6.40 -3.34 -6.58
CA PHE A 24 -7.82 -3.64 -6.81
C PHE A 24 -8.67 -3.55 -5.54
N ILE A 25 -8.17 -4.07 -4.41
CA ILE A 25 -8.92 -3.98 -3.16
C ILE A 25 -9.02 -2.53 -2.66
N LEU A 26 -7.97 -1.73 -2.86
CA LEU A 26 -8.00 -0.31 -2.49
C LEU A 26 -8.88 0.51 -3.42
N ALA A 27 -8.94 0.20 -4.71
CA ALA A 27 -9.87 0.83 -5.65
C ALA A 27 -11.33 0.55 -5.27
N ALA A 28 -11.64 -0.69 -4.87
CA ALA A 28 -12.97 -1.04 -4.35
C ALA A 28 -13.31 -0.24 -3.07
N ASN A 29 -12.39 -0.18 -2.10
CA ASN A 29 -12.57 0.63 -0.89
C ASN A 29 -12.75 2.13 -1.22
N SER A 30 -11.95 2.66 -2.14
CA SER A 30 -12.04 4.05 -2.56
C SER A 30 -13.37 4.35 -3.26
N TRP A 31 -13.92 3.42 -4.03
CA TRP A 31 -15.26 3.54 -4.60
C TRP A 31 -16.36 3.55 -3.53
N MET A 32 -16.23 2.75 -2.46
CA MET A 32 -17.15 2.83 -1.32
C MET A 32 -17.10 4.18 -0.61
N GLN A 33 -15.96 4.87 -0.64
CA GLN A 33 -15.79 6.19 -0.03
C GLN A 33 -16.27 7.33 -0.93
N HIS A 34 -16.01 7.24 -2.23
CA HIS A 34 -16.36 8.24 -3.23
C HIS A 34 -16.83 7.51 -4.50
N PRO A 35 -18.13 7.20 -4.63
CA PRO A 35 -18.62 6.37 -5.71
C PRO A 35 -18.67 7.16 -7.03
N VAL A 36 -18.04 6.60 -8.06
CA VAL A 36 -17.96 7.17 -9.42
C VAL A 36 -18.19 6.09 -10.46
N GLY A 37 -18.45 6.47 -11.72
CA GLY A 37 -18.57 5.50 -12.82
C GLY A 37 -19.71 4.50 -12.66
N TYR A 38 -20.81 4.91 -12.01
CA TYR A 38 -22.02 4.09 -11.83
C TYR A 38 -23.29 4.87 -12.18
N ARG A 39 -24.37 4.14 -12.42
CA ARG A 39 -25.75 4.66 -12.51
C ARG A 39 -26.65 3.85 -11.59
N ILE A 40 -27.62 4.48 -10.94
CA ILE A 40 -28.67 3.77 -10.22
C ILE A 40 -29.73 3.32 -11.23
N ASN A 41 -29.97 2.01 -11.28
CA ASN A 41 -31.09 1.44 -12.02
C ASN A 41 -32.29 1.38 -11.07
N GLU A 42 -33.26 2.27 -11.25
CA GLU A 42 -34.44 2.38 -10.38
C GLU A 42 -35.34 1.14 -10.46
N GLU A 43 -35.43 0.48 -11.62
CA GLU A 43 -36.23 -0.75 -11.78
C GLU A 43 -35.65 -1.94 -11.01
N ARG A 44 -34.32 -2.03 -10.94
CA ARG A 44 -33.60 -3.12 -10.26
C ARG A 44 -33.14 -2.76 -8.85
N GLY A 45 -33.33 -1.52 -8.42
CA GLY A 45 -32.92 -1.01 -7.11
C GLY A 45 -31.42 -1.13 -6.82
N ARG A 46 -30.55 -1.10 -7.84
CA ARG A 46 -29.10 -1.32 -7.65
C ARG A 46 -28.23 -0.39 -8.48
N ALA A 47 -27.00 -0.17 -8.02
CA ALA A 47 -25.96 0.50 -8.79
C ALA A 47 -25.43 -0.44 -9.89
N GLU A 48 -25.41 0.06 -11.13
CA GLU A 48 -24.83 -0.62 -12.29
C GLU A 48 -23.60 0.17 -12.77
N LEU A 49 -22.50 -0.55 -13.02
CA LEU A 49 -21.23 0.03 -13.46
C LEU A 49 -21.38 0.62 -14.86
N THR A 50 -20.96 1.87 -15.04
CA THR A 50 -20.97 2.56 -16.34
C THR A 50 -19.57 2.79 -16.88
N ASP A 51 -18.59 3.01 -16.01
CA ASP A 51 -17.21 3.27 -16.40
C ASP A 51 -16.23 2.62 -15.43
N PHE A 52 -15.68 1.47 -15.84
CA PHE A 52 -14.70 0.73 -15.05
C PHE A 52 -13.40 1.49 -14.85
N TRP A 53 -12.91 2.20 -15.88
CA TRP A 53 -11.63 2.89 -15.77
C TRP A 53 -11.72 4.07 -14.82
N ARG A 54 -12.84 4.80 -14.85
CA ARG A 54 -13.09 5.90 -13.90
C ARG A 54 -13.11 5.42 -12.45
N VAL A 55 -13.59 4.20 -12.18
CA VAL A 55 -13.55 3.61 -10.83
C VAL A 55 -12.11 3.33 -10.37
N LEU A 56 -11.27 2.82 -11.27
CA LEU A 56 -9.88 2.49 -10.94
C LEU A 56 -8.98 3.74 -10.85
N THR A 57 -9.14 4.71 -11.74
CA THR A 57 -8.23 5.86 -11.85
C THR A 57 -8.69 7.11 -11.10
N GLN A 58 -9.72 7.00 -10.24
CA GLN A 58 -10.15 8.13 -9.42
C GLN A 58 -9.08 8.59 -8.43
N ASP A 59 -9.07 9.89 -8.11
CA ASP A 59 -8.05 10.50 -7.24
C ASP A 59 -7.91 9.80 -5.89
N THR A 60 -9.02 9.38 -5.28
CA THR A 60 -9.06 8.67 -4.00
C THR A 60 -8.34 7.32 -4.09
N ALA A 61 -8.57 6.57 -5.17
CA ALA A 61 -7.96 5.26 -5.38
C ALA A 61 -6.45 5.38 -5.58
N VAL A 62 -6.03 6.33 -6.41
CA VAL A 62 -4.61 6.57 -6.71
C VAL A 62 -3.86 7.04 -5.47
N THR A 63 -4.36 8.07 -4.78
CA THR A 63 -3.71 8.62 -3.58
C THR A 63 -3.69 7.62 -2.42
N GLN A 64 -4.78 6.88 -2.19
CA GLN A 64 -4.85 5.86 -1.15
C GLN A 64 -3.92 4.67 -1.45
N PHE A 65 -3.80 4.26 -2.72
CA PHE A 65 -2.86 3.22 -3.12
C PHE A 65 -1.42 3.61 -2.82
N PHE A 66 -0.99 4.81 -3.25
CA PHE A 66 0.37 5.28 -2.98
C PHE A 66 0.65 5.32 -1.48
N HIS A 67 -0.25 5.90 -0.68
CA HIS A 67 -0.07 5.99 0.76
C HIS A 67 0.00 4.63 1.44
N THR A 68 -0.89 3.70 1.06
CA THR A 68 -0.99 2.39 1.68
C THR A 68 0.20 1.50 1.33
N ILE A 69 0.68 1.54 0.07
CA ILE A 69 1.85 0.78 -0.34
C ILE A 69 3.12 1.30 0.35
N THR A 70 3.32 2.62 0.43
CA THR A 70 4.48 3.18 1.13
C THR A 70 4.43 2.84 2.62
N ALA A 71 3.24 2.90 3.23
CA ALA A 71 3.04 2.49 4.61
C ALA A 71 3.32 0.99 4.83
N ALA A 72 2.92 0.12 3.90
CA ALA A 72 3.21 -1.30 3.97
C ALA A 72 4.71 -1.60 3.93
N PHE A 73 5.47 -0.90 3.06
CA PHE A 73 6.93 -1.00 3.05
C PHE A 73 7.57 -0.47 4.33
N LEU A 74 7.03 0.61 4.90
CA LEU A 74 7.48 1.15 6.18
C LEU A 74 7.30 0.12 7.31
N VAL A 75 6.13 -0.53 7.40
CA VAL A 75 5.87 -1.58 8.40
C VAL A 75 6.79 -2.78 8.20
N GLY A 76 6.93 -3.26 6.95
CA GLY A 76 7.83 -4.39 6.63
C GLY A 76 9.30 -4.09 6.98
N GLY A 77 9.76 -2.88 6.65
CA GLY A 77 11.10 -2.41 7.00
C GLY A 77 11.28 -2.31 8.52
N ALA A 78 10.32 -1.73 9.24
CA ALA A 78 10.36 -1.58 10.69
C ALA A 78 10.40 -2.95 11.39
N PHE A 79 9.63 -3.93 10.87
CA PHE A 79 9.68 -5.30 11.34
C PHE A 79 11.06 -5.94 11.15
N MET A 80 11.66 -5.79 9.96
CA MET A 80 13.02 -6.27 9.70
C MET A 80 14.05 -5.63 10.65
N VAL A 81 13.95 -4.31 10.88
CA VAL A 81 14.82 -3.57 11.81
C VAL A 81 14.65 -4.11 13.23
N GLY A 82 13.42 -4.28 13.71
CA GLY A 82 13.14 -4.77 15.05
C GLY A 82 13.72 -6.15 15.32
N ILE A 83 13.50 -7.11 14.41
CA ILE A 83 14.03 -8.47 14.52
C ILE A 83 15.57 -8.46 14.44
N ALA A 84 16.14 -7.72 13.49
CA ALA A 84 17.59 -7.66 13.34
C ALA A 84 18.27 -7.03 14.56
N ALA A 85 17.72 -5.94 15.09
CA ALA A 85 18.19 -5.29 16.30
C ALA A 85 18.12 -6.22 17.52
N PHE A 86 17.01 -6.95 17.68
CA PHE A 86 16.84 -7.91 18.77
C PHE A 86 17.89 -9.03 18.75
N HIS A 87 18.15 -9.62 17.57
CA HIS A 87 19.17 -10.66 17.44
C HIS A 87 20.60 -10.14 17.62
N LEU A 88 20.89 -8.93 17.12
CA LEU A 88 22.19 -8.29 17.31
C LEU A 88 22.46 -7.93 18.77
N ALA A 89 21.46 -7.44 19.51
CA ALA A 89 21.57 -7.18 20.94
C ALA A 89 21.93 -8.46 21.73
N ARG A 90 21.45 -9.62 21.27
CA ARG A 90 21.77 -10.94 21.84
C ARG A 90 23.02 -11.60 21.26
N LYS A 91 23.79 -10.88 20.42
CA LYS A 91 25.01 -11.38 19.76
C LYS A 91 24.78 -12.66 18.91
N ARG A 92 23.59 -12.80 18.30
CA ARG A 92 23.22 -13.96 17.45
C ARG A 92 23.19 -13.61 15.96
N HIS A 93 23.60 -14.55 15.10
CA HIS A 93 23.54 -14.45 13.63
C HIS A 93 24.09 -13.14 13.05
N ILE A 94 25.17 -12.61 13.64
CA ILE A 94 25.67 -11.25 13.43
C ILE A 94 25.85 -10.87 11.94
N PRO A 95 26.45 -11.70 11.07
CA PRO A 95 26.67 -11.32 9.67
C PRO A 95 25.35 -11.08 8.91
N VAL A 96 24.37 -11.96 9.09
CA VAL A 96 23.07 -11.85 8.42
C VAL A 96 22.26 -10.70 9.01
N MET A 97 22.24 -10.56 10.34
CA MET A 97 21.44 -9.54 11.00
C MET A 97 21.96 -8.13 10.74
N ARG A 98 23.29 -7.92 10.58
CA ARG A 98 23.83 -6.62 10.17
C ARG A 98 23.35 -6.20 8.78
N THR A 99 23.32 -7.13 7.83
CA THR A 99 22.84 -6.86 6.47
C THR A 99 21.35 -6.58 6.47
N SER A 100 20.56 -7.41 7.16
CA SER A 100 19.11 -7.21 7.31
C SER A 100 18.77 -5.88 7.99
N LEU A 101 19.52 -5.50 9.03
CA LEU A 101 19.33 -4.23 9.72
C LEU A 101 19.58 -3.05 8.77
N ARG A 102 20.67 -3.07 7.99
CA ARG A 102 20.99 -2.00 7.04
C ARG A 102 19.90 -1.85 5.97
N LEU A 103 19.47 -2.96 5.38
CA LEU A 103 18.39 -2.94 4.38
C LEU A 103 17.09 -2.42 4.99
N GLY A 104 16.71 -2.93 6.16
CA GLY A 104 15.51 -2.48 6.87
C GLY A 104 15.53 -0.99 7.19
N LEU A 105 16.66 -0.45 7.69
CA LEU A 105 16.80 0.98 8.00
C LEU A 105 16.66 1.85 6.76
N ILE A 106 17.29 1.48 5.64
CA ILE A 106 17.14 2.21 4.37
C ILE A 106 15.67 2.19 3.92
N THR A 107 15.03 1.01 3.96
CA THR A 107 13.61 0.88 3.61
C THR A 107 12.73 1.74 4.50
N VAL A 108 12.95 1.76 5.82
CA VAL A 108 12.18 2.58 6.77
C VAL A 108 12.32 4.07 6.47
N VAL A 109 13.54 4.56 6.23
CA VAL A 109 13.77 5.97 5.95
C VAL A 109 13.08 6.38 4.65
N VAL A 110 13.29 5.62 3.56
CA VAL A 110 12.71 5.94 2.26
C VAL A 110 11.18 5.81 2.30
N ALA A 111 10.65 4.70 2.81
CA ALA A 111 9.22 4.47 2.89
C ALA A 111 8.53 5.44 3.86
N GLY A 112 9.19 5.82 4.95
CA GLY A 112 8.68 6.81 5.91
C GLY A 112 8.51 8.18 5.27
N LEU A 113 9.52 8.66 4.53
CA LEU A 113 9.42 9.91 3.78
C LEU A 113 8.31 9.86 2.73
N LEU A 114 8.23 8.77 1.96
CA LEU A 114 7.18 8.60 0.95
C LEU A 114 5.78 8.51 1.58
N THR A 115 5.66 7.90 2.76
CA THR A 115 4.39 7.81 3.50
C THR A 115 3.95 9.16 4.02
N ALA A 116 4.89 9.98 4.53
CA ALA A 116 4.59 11.34 4.97
C ALA A 116 4.10 12.22 3.82
N VAL A 117 4.80 12.20 2.68
CA VAL A 117 4.44 13.01 1.49
C VAL A 117 3.11 12.55 0.87
N SER A 118 2.92 11.24 0.73
CA SER A 118 1.66 10.69 0.23
C SER A 118 0.49 10.92 1.18
N GLY A 119 0.75 10.96 2.50
CA GLY A 119 -0.25 11.26 3.53
C GLY A 119 -0.80 12.67 3.40
N ASP A 120 0.05 13.67 3.17
CA ASP A 120 -0.38 15.05 2.89
C ASP A 120 -1.27 15.12 1.63
N SER A 121 -0.87 14.42 0.57
CA SER A 121 -1.66 14.37 -0.68
C SER A 121 -3.03 13.71 -0.46
N LEU A 122 -3.05 12.59 0.27
CA LEU A 122 -4.29 11.88 0.62
C LEU A 122 -5.21 12.75 1.49
N ALA A 123 -4.67 13.43 2.50
CA ALA A 123 -5.43 14.31 3.40
C ALA A 123 -6.11 15.45 2.62
N LYS A 124 -5.43 16.04 1.64
CA LYS A 124 -6.00 17.08 0.76
C LYS A 124 -7.17 16.56 -0.08
N VAL A 125 -7.09 15.34 -0.61
CA VAL A 125 -8.20 14.69 -1.33
C VAL A 125 -9.36 14.42 -0.38
N MET A 126 -9.08 13.88 0.81
CA MET A 126 -10.10 13.61 1.82
C MET A 126 -10.80 14.88 2.31
N PHE A 127 -10.08 15.99 2.44
CA PHE A 127 -10.69 17.28 2.81
C PHE A 127 -11.74 17.75 1.79
N ARG A 128 -11.50 17.51 0.50
CA ARG A 128 -12.44 17.87 -0.58
C ARG A 128 -13.61 16.91 -0.68
N GLN A 129 -13.35 15.61 -0.60
CA GLN A 129 -14.37 14.58 -0.87
C GLN A 129 -15.14 14.15 0.38
N GLN A 130 -14.51 14.18 1.56
CA GLN A 130 -15.05 13.67 2.82
C GLN A 130 -14.69 14.59 4.01
N PRO A 131 -15.10 15.88 3.99
CA PRO A 131 -14.72 16.86 5.01
C PRO A 131 -15.14 16.44 6.42
N MET A 132 -16.27 15.74 6.57
CA MET A 132 -16.73 15.24 7.87
C MET A 132 -15.75 14.24 8.50
N LYS A 133 -15.08 13.39 7.71
CA LYS A 133 -14.07 12.46 8.25
C LYS A 133 -12.85 13.22 8.75
N MET A 134 -12.44 14.26 8.04
CA MET A 134 -11.31 15.10 8.43
C MET A 134 -11.63 15.99 9.64
N ALA A 135 -12.88 16.44 9.78
CA ALA A 135 -13.31 17.24 10.93
C ALA A 135 -13.39 16.43 12.23
N ALA A 136 -13.48 15.11 12.14
CA ALA A 136 -13.55 14.21 13.29
C ALA A 136 -12.20 13.57 13.67
N ALA A 137 -11.16 13.77 12.86
CA ALA A 137 -9.81 13.22 13.05
C ALA A 137 -8.91 14.19 13.81
#